data_AF-A0A812MMW3-F1
#
_entry.id   AF-A0A812MMW3-F1
#
_cell.length_a   1.000
_cell.length_b   1.000
_cell.length_c   1.000
_cell.angle_alpha   90.00
_cell.angle_beta   90.00
_cell.angle_gamma   90.00
#
_symmetry.space_group_name_H-M   'P 1'
#
loop_
_entity.id
_entity.type
_entity.pdbx_description
1 polymer ?
#
loop_
_entity_poly.entity_id
_entity_poly.type
_entity_poly.pdbx_seq_one_letter_code
_entity_poly.pdbx_strand_id
1 'polypeptide(L)'
;MRCWAWWSANKYSRSREPDYHSISNDSEPFTSRDDDNSSTEGQVGQDKSQQAEGKDLPITDAHVVFDDDMYDSVTLAAFGGVHLQLPGGTVRVHPMWLCLGCLPLFAAQQASLLYMRLGQELEKPVHGEGVSDELKQILPFAKTLMVYTLGLMLFPELLGACRLLLFVLNPTTWIDIERFRPDQSAMWAFLWSTPVLVSCATTAELLKLSIGYVVLIDSVSVVLVCDTVQDTLFNSLALTFLVDLDNKLWEVAKSVFGIEYKENMRNLQLISDREQASRRKEGKVKREAWENWKVFRKCSWLRRAQGGSAVEALLVCAIFMFAYVRQMLVMMYSLKTDTLPVARDMCTIWNLTEEDSFLGMMTRRILRLMSLYAHPNGLLNQTCNPEVGGYCSEQFRAITGRDMWDLAMERPLFIAANVAGLVCVLLVPQIFQLLLFCETDGKDKHTRCFGFIPTDEDQEDEPCKLEKDCAELQQQADASRKYMESLNAKVEDIRMRLNLVCGTSRMLPPLLASQVDLSEAGVALSHNSLQT
;
A
#
# COMPACT_ATOMS: atom_id res chain seq x y z
N MET A 1 -6.84 -23.61 -4.96
CA MET A 1 -5.72 -23.06 -5.77
C MET A 1 -4.71 -24.10 -6.23
N ARG A 2 -4.15 -24.99 -5.39
CA ARG A 2 -3.16 -26.02 -5.82
C ARG A 2 -3.65 -26.97 -6.92
N CYS A 3 -4.88 -27.49 -6.84
CA CYS A 3 -5.47 -28.31 -7.92
C CYS A 3 -5.66 -27.55 -9.24
N TRP A 4 -5.90 -26.24 -9.17
CA TRP A 4 -6.07 -25.38 -10.35
C TRP A 4 -4.74 -25.01 -10.98
N ALA A 5 -3.73 -24.63 -10.18
CA ALA A 5 -2.36 -24.40 -10.63
C ALA A 5 -1.75 -25.66 -11.26
N TRP A 6 -2.05 -26.83 -10.70
CA TRP A 6 -1.69 -28.11 -11.28
C TRP A 6 -2.41 -28.36 -12.62
N TRP A 7 -3.72 -28.11 -12.69
CA TRP A 7 -4.49 -28.26 -13.93
C TRP A 7 -4.04 -27.32 -15.06
N SER A 8 -3.75 -26.05 -14.74
CA SER A 8 -3.27 -25.07 -15.73
C SER A 8 -1.84 -25.33 -16.19
N ALA A 9 -0.94 -25.76 -15.28
CA ALA A 9 0.42 -26.19 -15.65
C ALA A 9 0.42 -27.44 -16.54
N ASN A 10 -0.43 -28.42 -16.23
CA ASN A 10 -0.51 -29.69 -16.97
C ASN A 10 -1.15 -29.53 -18.37
N LYS A 11 -2.05 -28.53 -18.53
CA LYS A 11 -2.60 -28.19 -19.85
C LYS A 11 -1.61 -27.42 -20.72
N TYR A 12 -0.72 -26.62 -20.12
CA TYR A 12 0.34 -25.90 -20.85
C TYR A 12 1.52 -26.80 -21.25
N SER A 13 1.86 -27.83 -20.46
CA SER A 13 2.94 -28.76 -20.81
C SER A 13 2.57 -29.71 -21.97
N ARG A 14 1.28 -30.03 -22.13
CA ARG A 14 0.80 -30.88 -23.24
C ARG A 14 0.76 -30.19 -24.61
N SER A 15 0.88 -28.86 -24.66
CA SER A 15 0.88 -28.09 -25.91
C SER A 15 2.28 -27.88 -26.50
N ARG A 16 3.32 -28.47 -25.89
CA ARG A 16 4.71 -28.49 -26.36
C ARG A 16 5.13 -29.92 -26.68
N GLU A 17 4.54 -30.51 -27.71
CA GLU A 17 5.28 -31.46 -28.54
C GLU A 17 6.04 -30.62 -29.59
N PRO A 18 7.37 -30.66 -29.64
CA PRO A 18 8.12 -29.99 -30.69
C PRO A 18 8.11 -30.86 -31.95
N ASP A 19 7.53 -30.34 -33.03
CA ASP A 19 7.83 -30.78 -34.40
C ASP A 19 9.31 -30.47 -34.68
N TYR A 20 10.20 -31.39 -34.28
CA TYR A 20 11.56 -31.45 -34.80
C TYR A 20 11.49 -32.07 -36.20
N HIS A 21 11.51 -31.23 -37.24
CA HIS A 21 11.98 -31.68 -38.55
C HIS A 21 13.46 -32.05 -38.44
N SER A 22 13.69 -33.36 -38.32
CA SER A 22 14.98 -33.99 -38.54
C SER A 22 15.41 -33.80 -40.00
N ILE A 23 16.42 -32.97 -40.25
CA ILE A 23 17.21 -33.02 -41.48
C ILE A 23 18.07 -34.27 -41.37
N SER A 24 17.64 -35.34 -42.04
CA SER A 24 18.43 -36.55 -42.23
C SER A 24 19.51 -36.30 -43.27
N ASN A 25 20.78 -36.45 -42.83
CA ASN A 25 21.91 -36.69 -43.71
C ASN A 25 21.72 -38.06 -44.37
N ASP A 26 21.44 -38.08 -45.67
CA ASP A 26 21.59 -39.27 -46.49
C ASP A 26 22.81 -39.12 -47.42
N SER A 27 23.63 -40.16 -47.34
CA SER A 27 24.87 -40.42 -48.05
C SER A 27 24.65 -41.00 -49.45
N GLU A 28 25.46 -40.50 -50.41
CA GLU A 28 25.97 -41.13 -51.65
C GLU A 28 25.02 -41.37 -52.85
N PRO A 29 25.51 -41.54 -54.12
CA PRO A 29 26.90 -41.71 -54.58
C PRO A 29 27.36 -40.87 -55.81
N PHE A 30 28.68 -40.94 -56.02
CA PHE A 30 29.44 -40.74 -57.26
C PHE A 30 28.66 -40.73 -58.59
N THR A 31 28.78 -39.64 -59.36
CA THR A 31 28.97 -39.72 -60.82
C THR A 31 29.95 -38.64 -61.28
N SER A 32 31.04 -39.11 -61.88
CA SER A 32 31.99 -38.36 -62.68
C SER A 32 31.33 -37.68 -63.88
N ARG A 33 31.59 -36.38 -64.08
CA ARG A 33 31.70 -35.84 -65.43
C ARG A 33 32.51 -34.55 -65.43
N ASP A 34 33.54 -34.58 -66.25
CA ASP A 34 34.50 -33.53 -66.50
C ASP A 34 33.93 -32.35 -67.31
N ASP A 35 34.75 -31.29 -67.30
CA ASP A 35 34.94 -30.27 -68.31
C ASP A 35 34.21 -28.92 -68.16
N ASP A 36 35.06 -27.97 -67.78
CA ASP A 36 35.31 -26.71 -68.45
C ASP A 36 34.44 -25.47 -68.18
N ASN A 37 35.18 -24.48 -67.67
CA ASN A 37 35.33 -23.14 -68.23
C ASN A 37 34.71 -21.95 -67.49
N SER A 38 35.58 -20.93 -67.44
CA SER A 38 35.32 -19.50 -67.29
C SER A 38 35.12 -18.97 -65.87
N SER A 39 36.27 -18.65 -65.28
CA SER A 39 36.60 -17.29 -64.82
C SER A 39 35.45 -16.28 -64.85
N THR A 40 34.94 -15.92 -63.67
CA THR A 40 34.53 -14.53 -63.41
C THR A 40 34.88 -14.20 -61.97
N GLU A 41 36.01 -13.52 -61.83
CA GLU A 41 36.30 -12.68 -60.67
C GLU A 41 35.16 -11.66 -60.53
N GLY A 42 34.49 -11.68 -59.38
CA GLY A 42 33.33 -10.83 -59.13
C GLY A 42 33.09 -10.67 -57.64
N GLN A 43 33.93 -9.84 -57.02
CA GLN A 43 33.69 -9.11 -55.76
C GLN A 43 32.92 -9.87 -54.66
N VAL A 44 33.70 -10.48 -53.78
CA VAL A 44 33.35 -10.69 -52.37
C VAL A 44 33.19 -9.31 -51.72
N GLY A 45 32.01 -8.73 -51.87
CA GLY A 45 31.53 -7.63 -51.03
C GLY A 45 31.20 -8.22 -49.67
N GLN A 46 32.14 -8.08 -48.73
CA GLN A 46 31.86 -8.26 -47.30
C GLN A 46 30.69 -7.35 -46.93
N ASP A 47 29.49 -7.91 -46.81
CA ASP A 47 28.40 -7.30 -46.07
C ASP A 47 28.82 -7.24 -44.60
N LYS A 48 29.57 -6.18 -44.26
CA LYS A 48 29.69 -5.63 -42.91
C LYS A 48 28.36 -4.99 -42.54
N SER A 49 27.29 -5.79 -42.55
CA SER A 49 26.02 -5.42 -41.94
C SER A 49 26.22 -5.49 -40.43
N GLN A 50 26.78 -4.41 -39.89
CA GLN A 50 26.29 -3.77 -38.68
C GLN A 50 25.89 -4.75 -37.55
N GLN A 51 26.85 -5.54 -37.08
CA GLN A 51 27.00 -5.78 -35.64
C GLN A 51 27.48 -4.46 -35.02
N ALA A 52 26.62 -3.43 -35.07
CA ALA A 52 26.72 -2.37 -34.10
C ALA A 52 26.38 -3.05 -32.78
N GLU A 53 27.40 -3.37 -31.98
CA GLU A 53 27.25 -3.67 -30.56
C GLU A 53 26.23 -2.68 -30.04
N GLY A 54 25.04 -3.19 -29.74
CA GLY A 54 23.99 -2.40 -29.15
C GLY A 54 24.54 -1.95 -27.82
N LYS A 55 25.02 -0.70 -27.75
CA LYS A 55 25.12 0.00 -26.47
C LYS A 55 23.74 -0.11 -25.86
N ASP A 56 23.60 -1.04 -24.92
CA ASP A 56 22.37 -1.25 -24.17
C ASP A 56 22.04 0.09 -23.55
N LEU A 57 20.99 0.74 -24.07
CA LEU A 57 20.55 2.02 -23.56
C LEU A 57 20.22 1.82 -22.07
N PRO A 58 20.67 2.73 -21.19
CA PRO A 58 20.44 2.59 -19.76
C PRO A 58 18.95 2.41 -19.50
N ILE A 59 18.61 1.30 -18.86
CA ILE A 59 17.24 0.97 -18.47
C ILE A 59 16.79 2.06 -17.50
N THR A 60 15.79 2.85 -17.88
CA THR A 60 15.27 3.92 -17.02
C THR A 60 14.23 3.33 -16.07
N ASP A 61 14.52 3.39 -14.78
CA ASP A 61 13.62 2.92 -13.72
C ASP A 61 12.44 3.88 -13.52
N ALA A 62 11.24 3.35 -13.33
CA ALA A 62 10.06 4.16 -13.07
C ALA A 62 10.04 4.82 -11.68
N HIS A 63 11.01 4.54 -10.81
CA HIS A 63 11.09 5.02 -9.42
C HIS A 63 9.75 4.86 -8.67
N VAL A 64 9.11 3.69 -8.80
CA VAL A 64 7.95 3.31 -8.00
C VAL A 64 8.44 2.36 -6.94
N VAL A 65 8.29 2.72 -5.67
CA VAL A 65 8.59 1.83 -4.56
C VAL A 65 7.30 1.08 -4.24
N PHE A 66 7.39 -0.24 -4.19
CA PHE A 66 6.32 -1.12 -3.75
C PHE A 66 6.68 -1.65 -2.38
N ASP A 67 5.73 -1.57 -1.46
CA ASP A 67 5.87 -2.19 -0.15
C ASP A 67 5.55 -3.70 -0.25
N ASP A 68 6.08 -4.47 0.70
CA ASP A 68 5.94 -5.92 0.70
C ASP A 68 4.65 -6.35 1.41
N ASP A 69 3.50 -5.85 0.90
CA ASP A 69 2.17 -6.09 1.47
C ASP A 69 1.16 -6.66 0.45
N MET A 70 0.00 -7.06 0.98
CA MET A 70 -1.05 -7.74 0.22
C MET A 70 -1.71 -6.84 -0.83
N TYR A 71 -1.91 -5.55 -0.55
CA TYR A 71 -2.59 -4.62 -1.45
C TYR A 71 -1.66 -4.20 -2.61
N ASP A 72 -0.44 -3.79 -2.30
CA ASP A 72 0.59 -3.42 -3.27
C ASP A 72 0.91 -4.58 -4.22
N SER A 73 0.87 -5.83 -3.71
CA SER A 73 1.06 -7.03 -4.51
C SER A 73 0.04 -7.17 -5.66
N VAL A 74 -1.17 -6.62 -5.52
CA VAL A 74 -2.18 -6.59 -6.59
C VAL A 74 -1.71 -5.71 -7.74
N THR A 75 -1.21 -4.52 -7.41
CA THR A 75 -0.65 -3.59 -8.39
C THR A 75 0.59 -4.20 -9.04
N LEU A 76 1.51 -4.75 -8.26
CA LEU A 76 2.71 -5.40 -8.79
C LEU A 76 2.37 -6.62 -9.68
N ALA A 77 1.35 -7.40 -9.33
CA ALA A 77 0.87 -8.51 -10.15
C ALA A 77 0.24 -8.03 -11.47
N ALA A 78 -0.40 -6.84 -11.49
CA ALA A 78 -0.93 -6.26 -12.71
C ALA A 78 0.16 -5.89 -13.74
N PHE A 79 1.36 -5.57 -13.27
CA PHE A 79 2.55 -5.40 -14.11
C PHE A 79 3.35 -6.70 -14.31
N GLY A 80 2.91 -7.80 -13.71
CA GLY A 80 3.50 -9.13 -13.87
C GLY A 80 4.73 -9.40 -13.00
N GLY A 81 4.88 -8.68 -11.89
CA GLY A 81 5.99 -8.83 -10.93
C GLY A 81 5.82 -9.98 -9.92
N VAL A 82 4.62 -10.58 -9.84
CA VAL A 82 4.30 -11.64 -8.87
C VAL A 82 4.26 -13.01 -9.53
N HIS A 83 5.05 -13.94 -8.99
CA HIS A 83 5.21 -15.28 -9.50
C HIS A 83 4.95 -16.33 -8.42
N LEU A 84 4.35 -17.45 -8.82
CA LEU A 84 4.19 -18.65 -8.04
C LEU A 84 5.27 -19.65 -8.44
N GLN A 85 6.05 -20.13 -7.48
CA GLN A 85 6.98 -21.23 -7.72
C GLN A 85 6.22 -22.56 -7.71
N LEU A 86 6.32 -23.31 -8.80
CA LEU A 86 5.83 -24.67 -8.90
C LEU A 86 6.99 -25.62 -9.25
N PRO A 87 6.89 -26.93 -8.94
CA PRO A 87 7.95 -27.91 -9.23
C PRO A 87 8.36 -28.05 -10.72
N GLY A 88 7.64 -27.42 -11.64
CA GLY A 88 7.91 -27.43 -13.08
C GLY A 88 8.15 -26.06 -13.70
N GLY A 89 8.37 -25.02 -12.89
CA GLY A 89 8.63 -23.66 -13.35
C GLY A 89 7.85 -22.59 -12.58
N THR A 90 7.96 -21.35 -13.03
CA THR A 90 7.29 -20.20 -12.42
C THR A 90 6.02 -19.82 -13.19
N VAL A 91 4.92 -19.61 -12.48
CA VAL A 91 3.63 -19.19 -13.07
C VAL A 91 3.28 -17.81 -12.56
N ARG A 92 2.93 -16.89 -13.46
CA ARG A 92 2.50 -15.54 -13.06
C ARG A 92 1.16 -15.59 -12.32
N VAL A 93 1.09 -14.86 -11.21
CA VAL A 93 -0.16 -14.71 -10.45
C VAL A 93 -0.99 -13.61 -11.09
N HIS A 94 -2.28 -13.87 -11.32
CA HIS A 94 -3.20 -12.86 -11.85
C HIS A 94 -3.65 -11.91 -10.73
N PRO A 95 -3.65 -10.58 -10.93
CA PRO A 95 -3.98 -9.61 -9.87
C PRO A 95 -5.39 -9.77 -9.31
N MET A 96 -6.38 -10.18 -10.13
CA MET A 96 -7.74 -10.48 -9.66
C MET A 96 -7.78 -11.45 -8.47
N TRP A 97 -6.91 -12.47 -8.42
CA TRP A 97 -6.91 -13.42 -7.30
C TRP A 97 -6.39 -12.78 -6.01
N LEU A 98 -5.37 -11.93 -6.13
CA LEU A 98 -4.83 -11.17 -5.00
C LEU A 98 -5.86 -10.14 -4.52
N CYS A 99 -6.50 -9.41 -5.44
CA CYS A 99 -7.58 -8.47 -5.14
C CYS A 99 -8.76 -9.15 -4.41
N LEU A 100 -9.13 -10.36 -4.80
CA LEU A 100 -10.15 -11.15 -4.09
C LEU A 100 -9.70 -11.54 -2.68
N GLY A 101 -8.39 -11.77 -2.47
CA GLY A 101 -7.79 -11.98 -1.16
C GLY A 101 -7.75 -10.72 -0.28
N CYS A 102 -7.68 -9.52 -0.87
CA CYS A 102 -7.75 -8.25 -0.16
C CYS A 102 -9.13 -7.98 0.46
N LEU A 103 -10.23 -8.48 -0.14
CA LEU A 103 -11.59 -8.26 0.37
C LEU A 103 -11.85 -8.79 1.79
N PRO A 104 -11.53 -10.06 2.13
CA PRO A 104 -11.69 -10.56 3.50
C PRO A 104 -10.74 -9.87 4.49
N LEU A 105 -9.53 -9.50 4.06
CA LEU A 105 -8.60 -8.72 4.88
C LEU A 105 -9.21 -7.36 5.23
N PHE A 106 -9.67 -6.62 4.22
CA PHE A 106 -10.36 -5.35 4.39
C PHE A 106 -11.57 -5.47 5.31
N ALA A 107 -12.37 -6.52 5.14
CA ALA A 107 -13.52 -6.78 6.00
C ALA A 107 -13.12 -7.02 7.45
N ALA A 108 -12.07 -7.80 7.70
CA ALA A 108 -11.56 -8.02 9.05
C ALA A 108 -11.02 -6.71 9.67
N GLN A 109 -10.27 -5.90 8.91
CA GLN A 109 -9.77 -4.60 9.37
C GLN A 109 -10.92 -3.64 9.71
N GLN A 110 -11.92 -3.49 8.82
CA GLN A 110 -13.09 -2.65 9.06
C GLN A 110 -13.93 -3.13 10.25
N ALA A 111 -14.14 -4.44 10.39
CA ALA A 111 -14.85 -5.01 11.54
C ALA A 111 -14.11 -4.71 12.84
N SER A 112 -12.78 -4.86 12.84
CA SER A 112 -11.95 -4.59 14.02
C SER A 112 -12.01 -3.12 14.41
N LEU A 113 -11.94 -2.20 13.44
CA LEU A 113 -12.14 -0.77 13.67
C LEU A 113 -13.53 -0.49 14.24
N LEU A 114 -14.58 -1.05 13.65
CA LEU A 114 -15.95 -0.88 14.15
C LEU A 114 -16.11 -1.37 15.60
N TYR A 115 -15.54 -2.54 15.94
CA TYR A 115 -15.57 -3.05 17.32
C TYR A 115 -14.74 -2.20 18.27
N MET A 116 -13.59 -1.67 17.84
CA MET A 116 -12.82 -0.72 18.65
C MET A 116 -13.63 0.56 18.93
N ARG A 117 -14.38 1.07 17.95
CA ARG A 117 -15.27 2.22 18.14
C ARG A 117 -16.41 1.91 19.11
N LEU A 118 -17.06 0.76 18.95
CA LEU A 118 -18.17 0.33 19.81
C LEU A 118 -17.72 0.02 21.25
N GLY A 119 -16.45 -0.35 21.45
CA GLY A 119 -15.87 -0.62 22.77
C GLY A 119 -15.40 0.64 23.52
N GLN A 120 -15.45 1.83 22.91
CA GLN A 120 -15.07 3.07 23.56
C GLN A 120 -16.21 3.62 24.44
N GLU A 121 -15.84 4.36 25.48
CA GLU A 121 -16.78 5.15 26.29
C GLU A 121 -17.17 6.42 25.50
N LEU A 122 -18.11 6.28 24.57
CA LEU A 122 -18.45 7.31 23.57
C LEU A 122 -19.06 8.60 24.16
N GLU A 123 -19.62 8.51 25.37
CA GLU A 123 -20.18 9.66 26.10
C GLU A 123 -19.14 10.43 26.92
N LYS A 124 -17.92 9.92 27.05
CA LYS A 124 -16.91 10.49 27.93
C LYS A 124 -16.46 11.87 27.42
N PRO A 125 -16.43 12.91 28.29
CA PRO A 125 -15.96 14.23 27.91
C PRO A 125 -14.45 14.21 27.60
N VAL A 126 -14.05 14.96 26.59
CA VAL A 126 -12.66 15.04 26.10
C VAL A 126 -11.72 15.63 27.16
N HIS A 127 -12.19 16.58 27.96
CA HIS A 127 -11.41 17.21 29.02
C HIS A 127 -11.26 16.36 30.28
N GLY A 128 -12.01 15.25 30.39
CA GLY A 128 -12.02 14.36 31.54
C GLY A 128 -12.79 14.93 32.74
N GLU A 129 -13.50 14.05 33.44
CA GLU A 129 -14.16 14.41 34.70
C GLU A 129 -13.16 14.38 35.86
N GLY A 130 -13.16 15.40 36.73
CA GLY A 130 -12.35 15.40 37.96
C GLY A 130 -10.86 15.72 37.80
N VAL A 131 -10.41 16.15 36.61
CA VAL A 131 -9.02 16.57 36.38
C VAL A 131 -8.74 17.93 37.06
N SER A 132 -7.59 18.08 37.71
CA SER A 132 -7.17 19.35 38.33
C SER A 132 -7.04 20.47 37.28
N ASP A 133 -7.33 21.72 37.65
CA ASP A 133 -7.31 22.84 36.68
C ASP A 133 -5.94 23.07 36.04
N GLU A 134 -4.86 22.73 36.74
CA GLU A 134 -3.50 22.76 36.18
C GLU A 134 -3.31 21.68 35.09
N LEU A 135 -3.80 20.46 35.33
CA LEU A 135 -3.67 19.37 34.37
C LEU A 135 -4.59 19.57 33.15
N LYS A 136 -5.72 20.28 33.31
CA LYS A 136 -6.60 20.68 32.19
C LYS A 136 -5.90 21.54 31.13
N GLN A 137 -4.84 22.28 31.48
CA GLN A 137 -4.08 23.06 30.50
C GLN A 137 -3.03 22.24 29.74
N ILE A 138 -2.40 21.27 30.41
CA ILE A 138 -1.30 20.47 29.86
C ILE A 138 -1.83 19.28 29.04
N LEU A 139 -2.92 18.68 29.49
CA LEU A 139 -3.46 17.45 28.90
C LEU A 139 -3.87 17.61 27.41
N PRO A 140 -4.57 18.68 26.98
CA PRO A 140 -4.92 18.87 25.57
C PRO A 140 -3.70 19.01 24.67
N PHE A 141 -2.63 19.65 25.18
CA PHE A 141 -1.37 19.79 24.44
C PHE A 141 -0.69 18.43 24.26
N ALA A 142 -0.60 17.62 25.32
CA ALA A 142 -0.03 16.28 25.25
C ALA A 142 -0.84 15.36 24.31
N LYS A 143 -2.17 15.38 24.40
CA LYS A 143 -3.07 14.64 23.48
C LYS A 143 -2.87 15.08 22.03
N THR A 144 -2.79 16.39 21.78
CA THR A 144 -2.53 16.93 20.44
C THR A 144 -1.18 16.46 19.89
N LEU A 145 -0.12 16.48 20.70
CA LEU A 145 1.20 15.99 20.30
C LEU A 145 1.16 14.50 19.94
N MET A 146 0.48 13.67 20.75
CA MET A 146 0.31 12.25 20.47
C MET A 146 -0.44 11.99 19.17
N VAL A 147 -1.52 12.75 18.88
CA VAL A 147 -2.23 12.67 17.61
C VAL A 147 -1.29 12.97 16.44
N TYR A 148 -0.45 14.00 16.55
CA TYR A 148 0.54 14.30 15.51
C TYR A 148 1.60 13.20 15.37
N THR A 149 2.09 12.63 16.48
CA THR A 149 3.05 11.53 16.44
C THR A 149 2.47 10.30 15.72
N LEU A 150 1.23 9.91 16.02
CA LEU A 150 0.56 8.81 15.32
C LEU A 150 0.30 9.14 13.86
N GLY A 151 -0.11 10.37 13.58
CA GLY A 151 -0.27 10.86 12.21
C GLY A 151 1.03 10.78 11.40
N LEU A 152 2.19 11.04 12.02
CA LEU A 152 3.51 10.90 11.38
C LEU A 152 3.93 9.43 11.24
N MET A 153 3.56 8.55 12.17
CA MET A 153 3.84 7.11 12.06
C MET A 153 3.08 6.48 10.89
N LEU A 154 1.82 6.87 10.67
CA LEU A 154 0.99 6.38 9.56
C LEU A 154 1.25 7.08 8.23
N PHE A 155 2.01 8.18 8.25
CA PHE A 155 2.24 9.02 7.07
C PHE A 155 2.92 8.26 5.92
N PRO A 156 4.02 7.49 6.12
CA PRO A 156 4.69 6.79 5.03
C PRO A 156 3.76 5.81 4.31
N GLU A 157 2.97 5.06 5.08
CA GLU A 157 2.06 4.03 4.57
C GLU A 157 0.96 4.64 3.69
N LEU A 158 0.29 5.67 4.22
CA LEU A 158 -0.72 6.40 3.47
C LEU A 158 -0.11 7.05 2.22
N LEU A 159 1.13 7.58 2.34
CA LEU A 159 1.81 8.26 1.25
C LEU A 159 2.15 7.28 0.12
N GLY A 160 2.62 6.08 0.47
CA GLY A 160 2.84 4.97 -0.45
C GLY A 160 1.56 4.60 -1.19
N ALA A 161 0.49 4.28 -0.45
CA ALA A 161 -0.81 3.91 -1.01
C ALA A 161 -1.38 4.99 -1.94
N CYS A 162 -1.29 6.27 -1.56
CA CYS A 162 -1.79 7.38 -2.38
C CYS A 162 -0.95 7.57 -3.66
N ARG A 163 0.37 7.43 -3.58
CA ARG A 163 1.27 7.46 -4.75
C ARG A 163 0.97 6.32 -5.71
N LEU A 164 0.80 5.10 -5.20
CA LEU A 164 0.45 3.93 -6.00
C LEU A 164 -0.94 4.06 -6.63
N LEU A 165 -1.91 4.62 -5.90
CA LEU A 165 -3.23 4.91 -6.44
C LEU A 165 -3.15 5.89 -7.62
N LEU A 166 -2.44 7.02 -7.49
CA LEU A 166 -2.27 7.97 -8.58
C LEU A 166 -1.47 7.40 -9.75
N PHE A 167 -0.45 6.59 -9.46
CA PHE A 167 0.32 5.85 -10.44
C PHE A 167 -0.57 4.92 -11.30
N VAL A 168 -1.45 4.16 -10.65
CA VAL A 168 -2.41 3.25 -11.29
C VAL A 168 -3.50 4.02 -12.04
N LEU A 169 -3.98 5.14 -11.51
CA LEU A 169 -4.99 5.97 -12.17
C LEU A 169 -4.43 6.75 -13.36
N ASN A 170 -3.11 6.98 -13.41
CA ASN A 170 -2.47 7.64 -14.53
C ASN A 170 -2.51 6.73 -15.78
N PRO A 171 -3.26 7.10 -16.84
CA PRO A 171 -3.39 6.25 -18.02
C PRO A 171 -2.07 6.10 -18.80
N THR A 172 -1.13 7.03 -18.67
CA THR A 172 0.18 6.94 -19.36
C THR A 172 1.04 5.84 -18.76
N THR A 173 0.92 5.56 -17.45
CA THR A 173 1.60 4.44 -16.78
C THR A 173 1.37 3.12 -17.49
N TRP A 174 0.13 2.84 -17.88
CA TRP A 174 -0.27 1.60 -18.57
C TRP A 174 0.23 1.51 -20.01
N ILE A 175 0.77 2.59 -20.56
CA ILE A 175 1.37 2.65 -21.89
C ILE A 175 2.89 2.59 -21.78
N ASP A 176 3.45 3.28 -20.78
CA ASP A 176 4.88 3.50 -20.64
C ASP A 176 5.60 2.34 -19.95
N ILE A 177 4.92 1.55 -19.11
CA ILE A 177 5.54 0.44 -18.39
C ILE A 177 5.31 -0.89 -19.11
N GLU A 178 6.37 -1.69 -19.19
CA GLU A 178 6.26 -3.03 -19.74
C GLU A 178 5.42 -3.93 -18.84
N ARG A 179 4.45 -4.62 -19.43
CA ARG A 179 3.59 -5.57 -18.75
C ARG A 179 3.49 -6.88 -19.50
N PHE A 180 3.22 -7.95 -18.77
CA PHE A 180 2.90 -9.22 -19.37
C PHE A 180 1.59 -9.15 -20.16
N ARG A 181 1.61 -9.66 -21.39
CA ARG A 181 0.42 -9.90 -22.20
C ARG A 181 0.41 -11.39 -22.60
N PRO A 182 -0.57 -12.18 -22.14
CA PRO A 182 -0.69 -13.55 -22.58
C PRO A 182 -0.98 -13.59 -24.08
N ASP A 183 -0.69 -14.73 -24.71
CA ASP A 183 -1.10 -14.97 -26.09
C ASP A 183 -2.63 -14.86 -26.23
N GLN A 184 -3.10 -14.24 -27.31
CA GLN A 184 -4.52 -13.94 -27.53
C GLN A 184 -5.37 -15.21 -27.69
N SER A 185 -4.74 -16.32 -28.04
CA SER A 185 -5.37 -17.64 -28.13
C SER A 185 -5.82 -18.18 -26.77
N ALA A 186 -5.29 -17.63 -25.66
CA ALA A 186 -5.66 -18.08 -24.32
C ALA A 186 -7.12 -17.69 -23.99
N MET A 187 -7.90 -18.68 -23.54
CA MET A 187 -9.33 -18.54 -23.16
C MET A 187 -9.61 -17.38 -22.18
N TRP A 188 -8.62 -16.99 -21.38
CA TRP A 188 -8.73 -15.95 -20.35
C TRP A 188 -7.89 -14.70 -20.66
N ALA A 189 -7.47 -14.52 -21.91
CA ALA A 189 -6.69 -13.35 -22.32
C ALA A 189 -7.43 -12.02 -22.01
N PHE A 190 -8.77 -12.02 -21.99
CA PHE A 190 -9.57 -10.85 -21.66
C PHE A 190 -9.39 -10.37 -20.21
N LEU A 191 -9.07 -11.26 -19.26
CA LEU A 191 -8.84 -10.89 -17.86
C LEU A 191 -7.54 -10.08 -17.70
N TRP A 192 -6.60 -10.27 -18.62
CA TRP A 192 -5.36 -9.49 -18.73
C TRP A 192 -5.55 -8.18 -19.53
N SER A 193 -6.80 -7.81 -19.82
CA SER A 193 -7.08 -6.51 -20.44
C SER A 193 -6.85 -5.39 -19.43
N THR A 194 -6.31 -4.28 -19.91
CA THR A 194 -5.97 -3.11 -19.10
C THR A 194 -7.12 -2.62 -18.20
N PRO A 195 -8.38 -2.53 -18.66
CA PRO A 195 -9.48 -2.09 -17.78
C PRO A 195 -9.67 -3.00 -16.56
N VAL A 196 -9.50 -4.32 -16.71
CA VAL A 196 -9.63 -5.27 -15.60
C VAL A 196 -8.45 -5.12 -14.64
N LEU A 197 -7.23 -5.01 -15.17
CA LEU A 197 -6.01 -4.83 -14.38
C LEU A 197 -6.04 -3.53 -13.57
N VAL A 198 -6.39 -2.41 -14.21
CA VAL A 198 -6.59 -1.10 -13.56
C VAL A 198 -7.63 -1.21 -12.48
N SER A 199 -8.79 -1.81 -12.76
CA SER A 199 -9.88 -1.92 -11.78
C SER A 199 -9.44 -2.71 -10.55
N CYS A 200 -8.70 -3.82 -10.72
CA CYS A 200 -8.18 -4.61 -9.61
C CYS A 200 -7.18 -3.81 -8.77
N ALA A 201 -6.19 -3.19 -9.42
CA ALA A 201 -5.17 -2.39 -8.75
C ALA A 201 -5.79 -1.19 -8.03
N THR A 202 -6.62 -0.38 -8.71
CA THR A 202 -7.33 0.76 -8.12
C THR A 202 -8.18 0.32 -6.94
N THR A 203 -8.88 -0.81 -7.04
CA THR A 203 -9.69 -1.31 -5.91
C THR A 203 -8.79 -1.62 -4.72
N ALA A 204 -7.69 -2.36 -4.91
CA ALA A 204 -6.77 -2.71 -3.83
C ALA A 204 -6.19 -1.46 -3.14
N GLU A 205 -5.68 -0.50 -3.91
CA GLU A 205 -5.12 0.75 -3.37
C GLU A 205 -6.18 1.61 -2.66
N LEU A 206 -7.43 1.65 -3.16
CA LEU A 206 -8.53 2.34 -2.48
C LEU A 206 -8.89 1.66 -1.15
N LEU A 207 -8.87 0.32 -1.08
CA LEU A 207 -9.10 -0.40 0.17
C LEU A 207 -8.00 -0.06 1.19
N LYS A 208 -6.72 -0.15 0.78
CA LYS A 208 -5.56 0.22 1.61
C LYS A 208 -5.66 1.65 2.13
N LEU A 209 -5.85 2.61 1.23
CA LEU A 209 -5.99 4.04 1.57
C LEU A 209 -7.18 4.29 2.50
N SER A 210 -8.31 3.60 2.29
CA SER A 210 -9.48 3.75 3.14
C SER A 210 -9.26 3.23 4.57
N ILE A 211 -8.55 2.12 4.76
CA ILE A 211 -8.17 1.64 6.09
C ILE A 211 -7.24 2.64 6.77
N GLY A 212 -6.16 3.04 6.11
CA GLY A 212 -5.22 4.00 6.68
C GLY A 212 -5.89 5.32 7.05
N TYR A 213 -6.82 5.80 6.22
CA TYR A 213 -7.54 7.05 6.48
C TYR A 213 -8.51 6.93 7.65
N VAL A 214 -9.23 5.81 7.75
CA VAL A 214 -10.11 5.55 8.90
C VAL A 214 -9.30 5.44 10.19
N VAL A 215 -8.19 4.71 10.18
CA VAL A 215 -7.26 4.61 11.33
C VAL A 215 -6.72 5.98 11.71
N LEU A 216 -6.38 6.82 10.73
CA LEU A 216 -5.91 8.19 10.97
C LEU A 216 -6.97 9.04 11.68
N ILE A 217 -8.25 8.93 11.30
CA ILE A 217 -9.35 9.64 11.97
C ILE A 217 -9.61 9.05 13.37
N ASP A 218 -9.69 7.73 13.49
CA ASP A 218 -10.01 7.04 14.75
C ASP A 218 -8.92 7.23 15.80
N SER A 219 -7.66 7.39 15.38
CA SER A 219 -6.56 7.67 16.30
C SER A 219 -6.77 8.96 17.10
N VAL A 220 -7.43 9.97 16.53
CA VAL A 220 -7.81 11.19 17.26
C VAL A 220 -8.71 10.84 18.42
N SER A 221 -9.76 10.06 18.17
CA SER A 221 -10.73 9.68 19.22
C SER A 221 -10.11 8.79 20.28
N VAL A 222 -9.30 7.81 19.89
CA VAL A 222 -8.56 6.93 20.81
C VAL A 222 -7.69 7.75 21.75
N VAL A 223 -6.89 8.68 21.23
CA VAL A 223 -6.01 9.53 22.05
C VAL A 223 -6.82 10.45 22.95
N LEU A 224 -7.96 10.95 22.48
CA LEU A 224 -8.81 11.84 23.27
C LEU A 224 -9.56 11.10 24.41
N VAL A 225 -9.93 9.83 24.23
CA VAL A 225 -10.63 9.01 25.25
C VAL A 225 -9.72 8.58 26.40
N CYS A 226 -8.44 8.32 26.12
CA CYS A 226 -7.54 7.73 27.10
C CYS A 226 -7.20 8.73 28.21
N ASP A 227 -7.28 8.25 29.47
CA ASP A 227 -6.86 9.03 30.64
C ASP A 227 -5.37 8.87 30.92
N THR A 228 -4.80 7.72 30.53
CA THR A 228 -3.39 7.40 30.76
C THR A 228 -2.61 7.34 29.46
N VAL A 229 -1.33 7.68 29.54
CA VAL A 229 -0.38 7.54 28.42
C VAL A 229 -0.22 6.05 28.04
N GLN A 230 -0.27 5.15 29.02
CA GLN A 230 -0.15 3.71 28.79
C GLN A 230 -1.32 3.19 27.93
N ASP A 231 -2.55 3.56 28.26
CA ASP A 231 -3.73 3.17 27.47
C ASP A 231 -3.66 3.79 26.07
N THR A 232 -3.20 5.05 25.98
CA THR A 232 -3.00 5.73 24.70
C THR A 232 -2.02 4.96 23.83
N LEU A 233 -0.87 4.56 24.38
CA LEU A 233 0.16 3.79 23.66
C LEU A 233 -0.35 2.41 23.24
N PHE A 234 -1.02 1.68 24.12
CA PHE A 234 -1.55 0.34 23.81
C PHE A 234 -2.63 0.41 22.72
N ASN A 235 -3.59 1.33 22.84
CA ASN A 235 -4.64 1.48 21.85
C ASN A 235 -4.09 2.00 20.50
N SER A 236 -3.05 2.83 20.54
CA SER A 236 -2.35 3.28 19.33
C SER A 236 -1.62 2.13 18.64
N LEU A 237 -0.94 1.27 19.39
CA LEU A 237 -0.28 0.08 18.86
C LEU A 237 -1.30 -0.90 18.24
N ALA A 238 -2.48 -1.04 18.86
CA ALA A 238 -3.56 -1.83 18.29
C ALA A 238 -4.04 -1.24 16.95
N LEU A 239 -4.21 0.08 16.87
CA LEU A 239 -4.57 0.77 15.62
C LEU A 239 -3.50 0.61 14.53
N THR A 240 -2.21 0.78 14.85
CA THR A 240 -1.14 0.60 13.87
C THR A 240 -1.02 -0.85 13.42
N PHE A 241 -1.23 -1.81 14.33
CA PHE A 241 -1.26 -3.24 13.98
C PHE A 241 -2.36 -3.58 12.97
N LEU A 242 -3.51 -2.89 13.00
CA LEU A 242 -4.55 -3.08 12.00
C LEU A 242 -4.11 -2.65 10.61
N VAL A 243 -3.29 -1.61 10.51
CA VAL A 243 -2.68 -1.18 9.24
C VAL A 243 -1.67 -2.23 8.79
N ASP A 244 -0.76 -2.66 9.67
CA ASP A 244 0.30 -3.65 9.38
C ASP A 244 -0.20 -5.08 9.08
N LEU A 245 -1.50 -5.35 9.26
CA LEU A 245 -2.08 -6.68 9.07
C LEU A 245 -1.93 -7.17 7.62
N ASP A 246 -1.85 -6.25 6.65
CA ASP A 246 -1.64 -6.56 5.23
C ASP A 246 -0.25 -7.16 4.94
N ASN A 247 0.81 -6.58 5.52
CA ASN A 247 2.17 -7.08 5.49
C ASN A 247 2.22 -8.51 6.07
N LYS A 248 1.58 -8.72 7.22
CA LYS A 248 1.55 -10.03 7.87
C LYS A 248 0.74 -11.07 7.10
N LEU A 249 -0.40 -10.69 6.53
CA LEU A 249 -1.16 -11.59 5.67
C LEU A 249 -0.36 -11.97 4.42
N TRP A 250 0.38 -11.02 3.86
CA TRP A 250 1.22 -11.26 2.70
C TRP A 250 2.41 -12.19 2.99
N GLU A 251 3.09 -12.03 4.12
CA GLU A 251 4.11 -12.98 4.60
C GLU A 251 3.54 -14.42 4.67
N VAL A 252 2.33 -14.58 5.20
CA VAL A 252 1.63 -15.87 5.23
C VAL A 252 1.30 -16.36 3.82
N ALA A 253 0.80 -15.50 2.93
CA ALA A 253 0.49 -15.86 1.55
C ALA A 253 1.73 -16.33 0.79
N LYS A 254 2.86 -15.62 0.92
CA LYS A 254 4.16 -16.01 0.35
C LYS A 254 4.56 -17.41 0.82
N SER A 255 4.51 -17.64 2.13
CA SER A 255 4.90 -18.92 2.73
C SER A 255 3.99 -20.09 2.31
N VAL A 256 2.66 -19.89 2.33
CA VAL A 256 1.68 -20.95 2.04
C VAL A 256 1.63 -21.33 0.56
N PHE A 257 1.73 -20.33 -0.32
CA PHE A 257 1.60 -20.52 -1.76
C PHE A 257 2.93 -20.64 -2.48
N GLY A 258 4.06 -20.27 -1.88
CA GLY A 258 5.35 -20.18 -2.58
C GLY A 258 5.36 -19.02 -3.58
N ILE A 259 4.82 -17.87 -3.16
CA ILE A 259 4.81 -16.66 -3.98
C ILE A 259 6.14 -15.95 -3.80
N GLU A 260 6.74 -15.55 -4.91
CA GLU A 260 7.96 -14.76 -4.95
C GLU A 260 7.78 -13.54 -5.84
N TYR A 261 8.49 -12.48 -5.47
CA TYR A 261 8.70 -11.35 -6.34
C TYR A 261 9.88 -11.60 -7.25
N LYS A 262 9.73 -11.23 -8.52
CA LYS A 262 10.89 -11.16 -9.40
C LYS A 262 11.72 -9.95 -8.95
N GLU A 263 12.94 -10.18 -8.47
CA GLU A 263 13.83 -9.10 -7.96
C GLU A 263 13.96 -7.94 -8.95
N ASN A 264 14.10 -8.25 -10.24
CA ASN A 264 14.20 -7.27 -11.32
C ASN A 264 12.91 -6.45 -11.57
N MET A 265 11.77 -6.82 -10.98
CA MET A 265 10.49 -6.12 -11.15
C MET A 265 10.17 -5.18 -10.00
N ARG A 266 10.99 -5.13 -8.93
CA ARG A 266 10.89 -4.04 -7.94
C ARG A 266 11.12 -2.68 -8.61
N ASN A 267 11.94 -2.66 -9.66
CA ASN A 267 12.15 -1.50 -10.50
C ASN A 267 11.40 -1.73 -11.82
N LEU A 268 10.18 -1.20 -11.91
CA LEU A 268 9.42 -1.24 -13.15
C LEU A 268 10.19 -0.52 -14.24
N GLN A 269 10.48 -1.23 -15.34
CA GLN A 269 11.25 -0.70 -16.46
C GLN A 269 10.34 0.13 -17.37
N LEU A 270 10.78 1.34 -17.69
CA LEU A 270 10.11 2.20 -18.66
C LEU A 270 10.47 1.75 -20.08
N ILE A 271 9.47 1.55 -20.92
CA ILE A 271 9.65 1.26 -22.34
C ILE A 271 10.21 2.53 -23.01
N SER A 272 11.36 2.41 -23.67
CA SER A 272 11.97 3.53 -24.39
C SER A 272 11.05 4.06 -25.50
N ASP A 273 11.08 5.37 -25.77
CA ASP A 273 10.28 5.99 -26.84
C ASP A 273 10.55 5.36 -28.22
N ARG A 274 11.79 4.90 -28.46
CA ARG A 274 12.18 4.19 -29.69
C ARG A 274 11.48 2.84 -29.80
N GLU A 275 11.47 2.07 -28.71
CA GLU A 275 10.80 0.78 -28.69
C GLU A 275 9.29 0.94 -28.80
N GLN A 276 8.69 1.92 -28.10
CA GLN A 276 7.27 2.26 -28.29
C GLN A 276 6.96 2.60 -29.75
N ALA A 277 7.83 3.37 -30.42
CA ALA A 277 7.66 3.71 -31.83
C ALA A 277 7.80 2.48 -32.75
N SER A 278 8.71 1.54 -32.44
CA SER A 278 8.85 0.29 -33.18
C SER A 278 7.60 -0.59 -33.03
N ARG A 279 7.14 -0.80 -31.79
CA ARG A 279 5.90 -1.56 -31.49
C ARG A 279 4.69 -0.99 -32.22
N ARG A 280 4.62 0.35 -32.37
CA ARG A 280 3.59 1.04 -33.17
C ARG A 280 3.71 0.78 -34.67
N LYS A 281 4.92 0.80 -35.22
CA LYS A 281 5.17 0.53 -36.64
C LYS A 281 4.85 -0.90 -37.02
N GLU A 282 5.12 -1.85 -36.12
CA GLU A 282 4.86 -3.28 -36.34
C GLU A 282 3.37 -3.65 -36.36
N GLY A 283 2.46 -2.73 -36.02
CA GLY A 283 1.02 -3.01 -35.98
C GLY A 283 0.60 -4.08 -34.95
N LYS A 284 1.56 -4.62 -34.19
CA LYS A 284 1.34 -5.64 -33.14
C LYS A 284 0.63 -5.07 -31.93
N VAL A 285 0.67 -3.76 -31.73
CA VAL A 285 -0.20 -3.09 -30.76
C VAL A 285 -1.59 -2.99 -31.37
N LYS A 286 -2.40 -4.03 -31.18
CA LYS A 286 -3.86 -3.91 -31.35
C LYS A 286 -4.27 -2.73 -30.47
N ARG A 287 -4.89 -1.71 -31.08
CA ARG A 287 -5.41 -0.54 -30.36
C ARG A 287 -6.35 -1.03 -29.26
N GLU A 288 -5.86 -1.06 -28.03
CA GLU A 288 -6.72 -1.29 -26.89
C GLU A 288 -7.75 -0.15 -26.83
N ALA A 289 -8.94 -0.42 -26.30
CA ALA A 289 -10.02 0.57 -26.22
C ALA A 289 -9.56 1.89 -25.59
N TRP A 290 -8.55 1.85 -24.72
CA TRP A 290 -7.99 3.02 -24.07
C TRP A 290 -7.12 3.90 -24.98
N GLU A 291 -6.47 3.34 -26.01
CA GLU A 291 -5.68 4.12 -26.98
C GLU A 291 -6.55 5.02 -27.86
N ASN A 292 -7.87 4.78 -27.90
CA ASN A 292 -8.81 5.66 -28.60
C ASN A 292 -9.05 6.98 -27.87
N TRP A 293 -8.63 7.11 -26.60
CA TRP A 293 -8.63 8.39 -25.90
C TRP A 293 -7.50 9.29 -26.40
N LYS A 294 -7.75 9.92 -27.55
CA LYS A 294 -6.88 10.92 -28.19
C LYS A 294 -6.50 12.08 -27.26
N VAL A 295 -7.30 12.35 -26.23
CA VAL A 295 -7.07 13.43 -25.26
C VAL A 295 -5.80 13.17 -24.44
N PHE A 296 -5.69 12.01 -23.79
CA PHE A 296 -4.51 11.69 -22.96
C PHE A 296 -3.23 11.60 -23.77
N ARG A 297 -3.32 11.19 -25.03
CA ARG A 297 -2.17 11.14 -25.94
C ARG A 297 -1.56 12.51 -26.23
N LYS A 298 -2.37 13.59 -26.18
CA LYS A 298 -1.88 14.96 -26.38
C LYS A 298 -1.21 15.53 -25.13
N CYS A 299 -1.54 15.01 -23.95
CA CYS A 299 -0.92 15.42 -22.69
C CYS A 299 0.41 14.71 -22.50
N SER A 300 1.42 15.08 -23.29
CA SER A 300 2.77 14.51 -23.19
C SER A 300 3.38 14.73 -21.80
N TRP A 301 3.05 15.84 -21.14
CA TRP A 301 3.44 16.17 -19.77
C TRP A 301 2.92 15.21 -18.69
N LEU A 302 1.89 14.40 -18.98
CA LEU A 302 1.43 13.34 -18.07
C LEU A 302 2.25 12.05 -18.20
N ARG A 303 3.14 11.94 -19.21
CA ARG A 303 4.06 10.82 -19.30
C ARG A 303 5.03 10.88 -18.14
N ARG A 304 5.29 9.72 -17.53
CA ARG A 304 6.11 9.63 -16.32
C ARG A 304 7.52 10.18 -16.55
N ALA A 305 8.11 9.88 -17.72
CA ALA A 305 9.41 10.40 -18.16
C ALA A 305 9.44 11.89 -18.54
N GLN A 306 8.29 12.59 -18.54
CA GLN A 306 8.18 14.01 -18.94
C GLN A 306 7.59 14.88 -17.83
N GLY A 307 7.73 14.47 -16.58
CA GLY A 307 7.24 15.22 -15.41
C GLY A 307 5.93 14.70 -14.81
N GLY A 308 5.33 13.64 -15.36
CA GLY A 308 4.12 13.02 -14.79
C GLY A 308 4.31 12.59 -13.33
N SER A 309 5.49 12.09 -12.97
CA SER A 309 5.83 11.73 -11.58
C SER A 309 5.79 12.93 -10.62
N ALA A 310 6.19 14.11 -11.08
CA ALA A 310 6.15 15.32 -10.26
C ALA A 310 4.71 15.84 -10.08
N VAL A 311 3.88 15.72 -11.12
CA VAL A 311 2.44 16.03 -11.01
C VAL A 311 1.76 15.08 -10.03
N GLU A 312 2.05 13.78 -10.11
CA GLU A 312 1.58 12.79 -9.14
C GLU A 312 2.02 13.18 -7.72
N ALA A 313 3.30 13.51 -7.51
CA ALA A 313 3.81 13.91 -6.20
C ALA A 313 3.11 15.17 -5.65
N LEU A 314 2.89 16.20 -6.48
CA LEU A 314 2.16 17.40 -6.09
C LEU A 314 0.70 17.11 -5.72
N LEU A 315 0.03 16.25 -6.49
CA LEU A 315 -1.34 15.82 -6.20
C LEU A 315 -1.42 15.04 -4.88
N VAL A 316 -0.48 14.13 -4.63
CA VAL A 316 -0.37 13.44 -3.34
C VAL A 316 -0.21 14.45 -2.21
N CYS A 317 0.74 15.39 -2.31
CA CYS A 317 0.93 16.42 -1.29
C CYS A 317 -0.32 17.25 -1.04
N ALA A 318 -1.09 17.59 -2.08
CA ALA A 318 -2.35 18.30 -1.96
C ALA A 318 -3.44 17.47 -1.22
N ILE A 319 -3.56 16.18 -1.53
CA ILE A 319 -4.47 15.25 -0.85
C ILE A 319 -4.13 15.16 0.64
N PHE A 320 -2.85 15.01 0.98
CA PHE A 320 -2.40 14.95 2.38
C PHE A 320 -2.61 16.25 3.13
N MET A 321 -2.33 17.38 2.50
CA MET A 321 -2.59 18.69 3.10
C MET A 321 -4.08 18.81 3.45
N PHE A 322 -4.97 18.43 2.54
CA PHE A 322 -6.41 18.42 2.81
C PHE A 322 -6.79 17.46 3.95
N ALA A 323 -6.24 16.24 3.95
CA ALA A 323 -6.50 15.25 4.99
C ALA A 323 -6.08 15.72 6.39
N TYR A 324 -4.86 16.27 6.53
CA TYR A 324 -4.35 16.77 7.81
C TYR A 324 -5.06 18.04 8.29
N VAL A 325 -5.38 18.98 7.38
CA VAL A 325 -6.17 20.17 7.74
C VAL A 325 -7.54 19.74 8.24
N ARG A 326 -8.19 18.78 7.58
CA ARG A 326 -9.46 18.23 8.03
C ARG A 326 -9.32 17.56 9.40
N GLN A 327 -8.31 16.72 9.61
CA GLN A 327 -8.06 16.05 10.89
C GLN A 327 -7.86 17.05 12.03
N MET A 328 -7.08 18.11 11.79
CA MET A 328 -6.88 19.19 12.75
C MET A 328 -8.20 19.90 13.09
N LEU A 329 -9.04 20.21 12.09
CA LEU A 329 -10.34 20.83 12.31
C LEU A 329 -11.28 19.93 13.11
N VAL A 330 -11.29 18.63 12.84
CA VAL A 330 -12.05 17.63 13.61
C VAL A 330 -11.59 17.58 15.06
N MET A 331 -10.27 17.58 15.30
CA MET A 331 -9.69 17.61 16.65
C MET A 331 -10.08 18.89 17.39
N MET A 332 -9.91 20.07 16.76
CA MET A 332 -10.28 21.36 17.36
C MET A 332 -11.77 21.44 17.65
N TYR A 333 -12.63 20.92 16.77
CA TYR A 333 -14.07 20.89 16.98
C TYR A 333 -14.44 19.99 18.16
N SER A 334 -13.76 18.85 18.30
CA SER A 334 -13.96 17.91 19.40
C SER A 334 -13.54 18.50 20.75
N LEU A 335 -12.42 19.23 20.78
CA LEU A 335 -12.02 20.01 21.95
C LEU A 335 -13.04 21.10 22.27
N LYS A 336 -13.57 21.83 21.27
CA LYS A 336 -14.56 22.89 21.52
C LYS A 336 -15.88 22.39 22.10
N THR A 337 -16.33 21.23 21.62
CA THR A 337 -17.66 20.67 21.94
C THR A 337 -17.62 19.59 23.03
N ASP A 338 -16.43 19.29 23.52
CA ASP A 338 -16.17 18.24 24.50
C ASP A 338 -16.75 16.86 24.12
N THR A 339 -16.83 16.60 22.81
CA THR A 339 -17.46 15.40 22.25
C THR A 339 -16.49 14.74 21.29
N LEU A 340 -16.35 13.42 21.41
CA LEU A 340 -15.41 12.63 20.63
C LEU A 340 -15.79 12.57 19.13
N PRO A 341 -14.82 12.60 18.20
CA PRO A 341 -15.10 12.46 16.78
C PRO A 341 -15.85 11.15 16.45
N VAL A 342 -15.37 10.03 17.01
CA VAL A 342 -15.95 8.70 16.81
C VAL A 342 -17.41 8.62 17.24
N ALA A 343 -17.82 9.32 18.31
CA ALA A 343 -19.20 9.30 18.79
C ALA A 343 -20.14 9.88 17.72
N ARG A 344 -19.69 10.94 17.02
CA ARG A 344 -20.42 11.55 15.89
C ARG A 344 -20.43 10.65 14.66
N ASP A 345 -19.32 10.01 14.36
CA ASP A 345 -19.23 9.09 13.23
C ASP A 345 -20.16 7.89 13.44
N MET A 346 -20.22 7.35 14.65
CA MET A 346 -21.14 6.27 15.02
C MET A 346 -22.61 6.69 14.91
N CYS A 347 -22.98 7.88 15.39
CA CYS A 347 -24.34 8.40 15.18
C CYS A 347 -24.66 8.65 13.70
N THR A 348 -23.67 9.07 12.91
CA THR A 348 -23.82 9.26 11.46
C THR A 348 -24.03 7.92 10.76
N ILE A 349 -23.27 6.89 11.12
CA ILE A 349 -23.43 5.53 10.59
C ILE A 349 -24.81 4.99 10.96
N TRP A 350 -25.24 5.15 12.21
CA TRP A 350 -26.56 4.72 12.67
C TRP A 350 -27.68 5.42 11.91
N ASN A 351 -27.65 6.76 11.81
CA ASN A 351 -28.63 7.54 11.04
C ASN A 351 -28.70 7.08 9.59
N LEU A 352 -27.55 6.88 8.93
CA LEU A 352 -27.50 6.36 7.57
C LEU A 352 -28.10 4.95 7.48
N THR A 353 -27.94 4.09 8.48
CA THR A 353 -28.55 2.74 8.44
C THR A 353 -30.07 2.74 8.64
N GLU A 354 -30.61 3.73 9.34
CA GLU A 354 -32.05 3.92 9.52
C GLU A 354 -32.69 4.53 8.26
N GLU A 355 -31.96 5.36 7.52
CA GLU A 355 -32.47 5.92 6.27
C GLU A 355 -32.80 4.86 5.20
N ASP A 356 -34.00 4.96 4.62
CA ASP A 356 -34.41 4.18 3.45
C ASP A 356 -33.85 4.73 2.12
N SER A 357 -32.80 5.55 2.20
CA SER A 357 -32.06 6.05 1.05
C SER A 357 -31.20 4.94 0.41
N PHE A 358 -30.81 5.14 -0.85
CA PHE A 358 -29.85 4.24 -1.52
C PHE A 358 -28.54 4.12 -0.74
N LEU A 359 -28.07 5.23 -0.17
CA LEU A 359 -26.88 5.26 0.69
C LEU A 359 -27.09 4.40 1.94
N GLY A 360 -28.24 4.52 2.61
CA GLY A 360 -28.54 3.69 3.77
C GLY A 360 -28.63 2.20 3.45
N MET A 361 -29.21 1.84 2.31
CA MET A 361 -29.19 0.45 1.82
C MET A 361 -27.75 -0.06 1.59
N MET A 362 -26.89 0.76 0.98
CA MET A 362 -25.48 0.42 0.74
C MET A 362 -24.70 0.29 2.05
N THR A 363 -24.85 1.23 2.99
CA THR A 363 -24.22 1.17 4.33
C THR A 363 -24.64 -0.10 5.07
N ARG A 364 -25.95 -0.44 5.08
CA ARG A 364 -26.45 -1.69 5.67
C ARG A 364 -25.84 -2.93 5.03
N ARG A 365 -25.68 -2.95 3.69
CA ARG A 365 -25.04 -4.07 2.98
C ARG A 365 -23.55 -4.18 3.30
N ILE A 366 -22.84 -3.06 3.35
CA ILE A 366 -21.42 -2.99 3.69
C ILE A 366 -21.23 -3.49 5.12
N LEU A 367 -21.99 -3.00 6.11
CA LEU A 367 -21.90 -3.45 7.50
C LEU A 367 -22.17 -4.96 7.64
N ARG A 368 -23.16 -5.50 6.92
CA ARG A 368 -23.42 -6.95 6.88
C ARG A 368 -22.27 -7.73 6.24
N LEU A 369 -21.64 -7.19 5.20
CA LEU A 369 -20.50 -7.83 4.55
C LEU A 369 -19.27 -7.83 5.46
N MET A 370 -19.00 -6.71 6.14
CA MET A 370 -17.82 -6.57 7.01
C MET A 370 -17.91 -7.43 8.27
N SER A 371 -19.12 -7.65 8.80
CA SER A 371 -19.30 -8.25 10.12
C SER A 371 -19.16 -9.76 10.20
N LEU A 372 -18.82 -10.43 9.08
CA LEU A 372 -18.40 -11.85 9.01
C LEU A 372 -19.08 -12.72 10.09
N TYR A 373 -20.42 -12.76 10.12
CA TYR A 373 -21.33 -13.51 11.01
C TYR A 373 -22.00 -12.78 12.19
N ALA A 374 -21.43 -11.72 12.77
CA ALA A 374 -22.14 -10.96 13.80
C ALA A 374 -23.12 -9.95 13.16
N HIS A 375 -24.25 -9.65 13.79
CA HIS A 375 -25.11 -8.55 13.34
C HIS A 375 -24.74 -7.26 14.08
N PRO A 376 -23.81 -6.43 13.56
CA PRO A 376 -23.36 -5.21 14.23
C PRO A 376 -24.51 -4.23 14.39
N ASN A 377 -25.54 -4.33 13.54
CA ASN A 377 -26.75 -3.51 13.64
C ASN A 377 -27.44 -3.64 15.00
N GLY A 378 -27.39 -4.81 15.65
CA GLY A 378 -27.97 -4.99 16.98
C GLY A 378 -27.22 -4.17 18.02
N LEU A 379 -25.88 -4.29 18.04
CA LEU A 379 -25.02 -3.53 18.95
C LEU A 379 -25.07 -2.03 18.65
N LEU A 380 -24.98 -1.65 17.37
CA LEU A 380 -25.08 -0.28 16.88
C LEU A 380 -26.42 0.35 17.31
N ASN A 381 -27.54 -0.35 17.12
CA ASN A 381 -28.84 0.14 17.54
C ASN A 381 -28.93 0.26 19.06
N GLN A 382 -28.43 -0.73 19.82
CA GLN A 382 -28.42 -0.66 21.28
C GLN A 382 -27.59 0.52 21.81
N THR A 383 -26.44 0.79 21.18
CA THR A 383 -25.49 1.83 21.60
C THR A 383 -25.92 3.22 21.14
N CYS A 384 -26.48 3.36 19.92
CA CYS A 384 -26.78 4.65 19.31
C CYS A 384 -28.24 5.08 19.41
N ASN A 385 -29.21 4.17 19.45
CA ASN A 385 -30.63 4.53 19.34
C ASN A 385 -31.19 5.12 20.65
N PRO A 386 -31.61 6.39 20.67
CA PRO A 386 -32.14 7.04 21.88
C PRO A 386 -33.42 6.39 22.41
N GLU A 387 -34.23 5.73 21.57
CA GLU A 387 -35.45 5.02 21.99
C GLU A 387 -35.15 3.79 22.86
N VAL A 388 -33.95 3.22 22.70
CA VAL A 388 -33.47 2.05 23.46
C VAL A 388 -32.51 2.46 24.58
N GLY A 389 -32.29 3.78 24.78
CA GLY A 389 -31.37 4.32 25.76
C GLY A 389 -29.94 4.54 25.25
N GLY A 390 -29.74 4.55 23.92
CA GLY A 390 -28.48 4.95 23.30
C GLY A 390 -28.23 6.47 23.35
N TYR A 391 -27.01 6.88 23.04
CA TYR A 391 -26.54 8.24 23.33
C TYR A 391 -26.76 9.26 22.19
N CYS A 392 -27.18 8.84 20.99
CA CYS A 392 -27.25 9.75 19.86
C CYS A 392 -28.32 10.83 20.08
N SER A 393 -27.87 12.08 19.98
CA SER A 393 -28.68 13.28 20.10
C SER A 393 -28.14 14.35 19.14
N GLU A 394 -28.80 15.51 19.06
CA GLU A 394 -28.37 16.66 18.25
C GLU A 394 -26.94 17.14 18.57
N GLN A 395 -26.45 16.90 19.79
CA GLN A 395 -25.07 17.22 20.18
C GLN A 395 -24.03 16.37 19.41
N PHE A 396 -24.39 15.14 19.05
CA PHE A 396 -23.54 14.19 18.33
C PHE A 396 -23.75 14.23 16.82
N ARG A 397 -24.38 15.29 16.28
CA ARG A 397 -24.56 15.44 14.83
C ARG A 397 -23.20 15.48 14.11
N ALA A 398 -23.23 15.01 12.85
CA ALA A 398 -22.08 15.06 11.97
C ALA A 398 -21.53 16.50 11.84
N ILE A 399 -20.21 16.62 11.81
CA ILE A 399 -19.54 17.91 11.60
C ILE A 399 -19.80 18.36 10.17
N THR A 400 -20.44 19.51 10.00
CA THR A 400 -20.70 20.07 8.67
C THR A 400 -19.54 20.95 8.20
N GLY A 401 -19.45 21.20 6.90
CA GLY A 401 -18.46 22.13 6.36
C GLY A 401 -18.61 23.56 6.90
N ARG A 402 -19.82 23.96 7.32
CA ARG A 402 -20.06 25.25 7.98
C ARG A 402 -19.44 25.29 9.37
N ASP A 403 -19.61 24.22 10.16
CA ASP A 403 -18.99 24.12 11.49
C ASP A 403 -17.46 24.22 11.41
N MET A 404 -16.87 23.56 10.41
CA MET A 404 -15.42 23.63 10.13
C MET A 404 -14.98 25.05 9.73
N TRP A 405 -15.76 25.73 8.88
CA TRP A 405 -15.48 27.09 8.45
C TRP A 405 -15.60 28.10 9.59
N ASP A 406 -16.64 27.99 10.42
CA ASP A 406 -16.85 28.87 11.56
C ASP A 406 -15.73 28.73 12.58
N LEU A 407 -15.29 27.49 12.83
CA LEU A 407 -14.10 27.21 13.64
C LEU A 407 -12.83 27.79 13.03
N ALA A 408 -12.73 27.78 11.70
CA ALA A 408 -11.60 28.36 11.00
C ALA A 408 -11.51 29.87 11.14
N MET A 409 -12.66 30.54 11.12
CA MET A 409 -12.77 31.98 11.32
C MET A 409 -12.60 32.40 12.78
N GLU A 410 -12.90 31.52 13.74
CA GLU A 410 -12.68 31.78 15.17
C GLU A 410 -11.19 31.77 15.54
N ARG A 411 -10.37 30.93 14.89
CA ARG A 411 -8.95 30.73 15.22
C ARG A 411 -8.03 30.82 13.97
N PRO A 412 -8.06 31.93 13.22
CA PRO A 412 -7.40 32.01 11.91
C PRO A 412 -5.88 31.89 11.99
N LEU A 413 -5.25 32.46 13.03
CA LEU A 413 -3.80 32.42 13.21
C LEU A 413 -3.28 31.00 13.45
N PHE A 414 -4.00 30.21 14.27
CA PHE A 414 -3.61 28.83 14.57
C PHE A 414 -3.68 27.97 13.30
N ILE A 415 -4.76 28.09 12.53
CA ILE A 415 -4.96 27.32 11.31
C ILE A 415 -3.99 27.77 10.23
N ALA A 416 -3.77 29.08 10.06
CA ALA A 416 -2.78 29.60 9.13
C ALA A 416 -1.37 29.08 9.47
N ALA A 417 -0.99 29.04 10.75
CA ALA A 417 0.30 28.52 11.18
C ALA A 417 0.46 27.02 10.86
N ASN A 418 -0.56 26.19 11.13
CA ASN A 418 -0.53 24.76 10.81
C ASN A 418 -0.52 24.52 9.30
N VAL A 419 -1.33 25.25 8.52
CA VAL A 419 -1.33 25.17 7.05
C VAL A 419 0.03 25.58 6.49
N ALA A 420 0.63 26.67 6.99
CA ALA A 420 1.96 27.09 6.61
C ALA A 420 3.01 26.02 6.94
N GLY A 421 2.93 25.39 8.12
CA GLY A 421 3.76 24.26 8.50
C GLY A 421 3.64 23.08 7.54
N LEU A 422 2.41 22.69 7.17
CA LEU A 422 2.15 21.63 6.20
C LEU A 422 2.67 21.99 4.81
N VAL A 423 2.50 23.23 4.35
CA VAL A 423 3.07 23.72 3.08
C VAL A 423 4.60 23.61 3.10
N CYS A 424 5.23 24.06 4.19
CA CYS A 424 6.68 24.00 4.37
C CYS A 424 7.22 22.56 4.38
N VAL A 425 6.52 21.63 5.00
CA VAL A 425 6.98 20.23 5.10
C VAL A 425 6.66 19.43 3.83
N LEU A 426 5.48 19.62 3.23
CA LEU A 426 5.01 18.79 2.12
C LEU A 426 5.28 19.39 0.75
N LEU A 427 5.01 20.68 0.53
CA LEU A 427 5.10 21.30 -0.80
C LEU A 427 6.48 21.87 -1.10
N VAL A 428 7.13 22.52 -0.14
CA VAL A 428 8.44 23.17 -0.39
C VAL A 428 9.50 22.17 -0.89
N PRO A 429 9.65 20.95 -0.33
CA PRO A 429 10.60 19.99 -0.88
C PRO A 429 10.31 19.59 -2.33
N GLN A 430 9.02 19.46 -2.69
CA GLN A 430 8.61 19.11 -4.06
C GLN A 430 8.88 20.26 -5.04
N ILE A 431 8.57 21.48 -4.65
CA ILE A 431 8.86 22.68 -5.45
C ILE A 431 10.38 22.86 -5.61
N PHE A 432 11.15 22.65 -4.54
CA PHE A 432 12.60 22.76 -4.58
C PHE A 432 13.21 21.70 -5.51
N GLN A 433 12.76 20.45 -5.43
CA GLN A 433 13.15 19.40 -6.38
C GLN A 433 12.85 19.82 -7.82
N LEU A 434 11.63 20.30 -8.10
CA LEU A 434 11.23 20.79 -9.42
C LEU A 434 12.10 21.96 -9.92
N LEU A 435 12.45 22.92 -9.05
CA LEU A 435 13.28 24.07 -9.41
C LEU A 435 14.72 23.66 -9.71
N LEU A 436 15.31 22.77 -8.90
CA LEU A 436 16.66 22.24 -9.15
C LEU A 436 16.74 21.50 -10.50
N PHE A 437 15.67 20.80 -10.91
CA PHE A 437 15.61 20.18 -12.22
C PHE A 437 15.50 21.17 -13.38
N CYS A 438 14.91 22.35 -13.17
CA CYS A 438 14.80 23.36 -14.23
C CYS A 438 16.11 24.13 -14.49
N GLU A 439 16.99 24.27 -13.50
CA GLU A 439 18.19 25.13 -13.60
C GLU A 439 19.36 24.46 -14.35
N THR A 440 19.38 23.13 -14.41
CA THR A 440 20.46 22.37 -15.06
C THR A 440 20.40 22.37 -16.60
N ASP A 441 19.32 22.88 -17.20
CA ASP A 441 19.07 22.80 -18.66
C ASP A 441 19.55 24.06 -19.44
N GLY A 442 20.29 24.94 -18.78
CA GLY A 442 20.59 26.29 -19.30
C GLY A 442 21.66 26.39 -20.40
N LYS A 443 22.35 25.32 -20.79
CA LYS A 443 23.50 25.44 -21.72
C LYS A 443 23.48 24.59 -22.99
N ASP A 444 22.68 23.52 -23.08
CA ASP A 444 22.57 22.74 -24.31
C ASP A 444 21.13 22.69 -24.84
N LYS A 445 20.87 23.54 -25.82
CA LYS A 445 19.55 23.85 -26.40
C LYS A 445 18.79 22.69 -27.08
N HIS A 446 19.10 21.42 -26.82
CA HIS A 446 18.36 20.32 -27.47
C HIS A 446 18.07 19.06 -26.67
N THR A 447 18.32 18.99 -25.35
CA THR A 447 18.19 17.70 -24.65
C THR A 447 17.20 17.75 -23.48
N ARG A 448 15.93 17.58 -23.84
CA ARG A 448 14.87 16.94 -23.03
C ARG A 448 14.90 17.20 -21.52
N CYS A 449 14.18 18.21 -21.08
CA CYS A 449 13.70 18.30 -19.70
C CYS A 449 13.06 16.96 -19.26
N PHE A 450 13.40 16.52 -18.03
CA PHE A 450 12.80 15.41 -17.27
C PHE A 450 13.34 13.97 -17.44
N GLY A 451 14.52 13.78 -18.04
CA GLY A 451 15.24 12.51 -17.93
C GLY A 451 16.33 12.57 -16.86
N PHE A 452 16.14 11.90 -15.72
CA PHE A 452 17.24 11.57 -14.80
C PHE A 452 18.10 10.52 -15.49
N ILE A 453 19.04 10.93 -16.34
CA ILE A 453 20.08 10.06 -16.88
C ILE A 453 21.38 10.86 -16.77
N PRO A 454 22.20 10.63 -15.73
CA PRO A 454 23.62 10.89 -15.90
C PRO A 454 24.05 10.02 -17.09
N THR A 455 24.40 10.64 -18.20
CA THR A 455 25.06 9.91 -19.29
C THR A 455 26.42 9.51 -18.76
N ASP A 456 26.60 8.22 -18.48
CA ASP A 456 27.84 7.58 -18.03
C ASP A 456 29.02 7.73 -19.02
N GLU A 457 28.91 8.58 -20.05
CA GLU A 457 30.00 8.83 -21.01
C GLU A 457 31.18 9.62 -20.39
N ASP A 458 31.08 10.09 -19.15
CA ASP A 458 32.20 10.71 -18.40
C ASP A 458 32.73 9.86 -17.23
N GLN A 459 32.29 8.60 -17.07
CA GLN A 459 32.64 7.77 -15.89
C GLN A 459 33.46 6.50 -16.20
N GLU A 460 34.18 6.45 -17.32
CA GLU A 460 35.00 5.27 -17.69
C GLU A 460 36.35 5.17 -16.94
N ASP A 461 36.74 6.10 -16.05
CA ASP A 461 38.10 6.13 -15.48
C ASP A 461 38.23 6.02 -13.93
N GLU A 462 37.18 5.78 -13.12
CA GLU A 462 37.32 5.63 -11.64
C GLU A 462 36.90 4.26 -11.03
N PRO A 463 37.32 3.09 -11.54
CA PRO A 463 37.08 1.80 -10.86
C PRO A 463 37.73 1.72 -9.46
N CYS A 464 38.78 2.51 -9.20
CA CYS A 464 39.47 2.55 -7.89
C CYS A 464 38.65 3.18 -6.75
N LYS A 465 37.64 4.00 -7.04
CA LYS A 465 36.92 4.74 -6.00
C LYS A 465 35.75 3.95 -5.44
N LEU A 466 35.05 3.22 -6.30
CA LEU A 466 33.96 2.34 -5.91
C LEU A 466 34.45 1.18 -5.02
N GLU A 467 35.63 0.62 -5.32
CA GLU A 467 36.22 -0.45 -4.51
C GLU A 467 36.64 0.05 -3.12
N LYS A 468 37.13 1.29 -3.04
CA LYS A 468 37.47 1.93 -1.77
C LYS A 468 36.24 2.25 -0.93
N ASP A 469 35.18 2.80 -1.54
CA ASP A 469 33.92 3.10 -0.84
C ASP A 469 33.23 1.81 -0.36
N CYS A 470 33.33 0.73 -1.14
CA CYS A 470 32.80 -0.59 -0.76
C CYS A 470 33.58 -1.18 0.43
N ALA A 471 34.91 -1.03 0.47
CA ALA A 471 35.73 -1.46 1.60
C ALA A 471 35.44 -0.65 2.88
N GLU A 472 35.23 0.67 2.78
CA GLU A 472 34.87 1.52 3.91
C GLU A 472 33.48 1.17 4.47
N LEU A 473 32.50 0.91 3.59
CA LEU A 473 31.16 0.45 3.99
C LEU A 473 31.20 -0.93 4.67
N GLN A 474 32.00 -1.87 4.16
CA GLN A 474 32.19 -3.18 4.77
C GLN A 474 32.79 -3.05 6.17
N GLN A 475 33.78 -2.18 6.35
CA GLN A 475 34.41 -1.91 7.65
C GLN A 475 33.40 -1.29 8.64
N GLN A 476 32.52 -0.39 8.18
CA GLN A 476 31.47 0.21 9.00
C GLN A 476 30.39 -0.81 9.41
N ALA A 477 30.04 -1.73 8.51
CA ALA A 477 29.12 -2.83 8.81
C ALA A 477 29.69 -3.77 9.88
N ASP A 478 30.97 -4.15 9.77
CA ASP A 478 31.64 -4.99 10.75
C ASP A 478 31.79 -4.31 12.12
N ALA A 479 32.06 -3.00 12.14
CA ALA A 479 32.09 -2.21 13.37
C ALA A 479 30.71 -2.18 14.06
N SER A 480 29.64 -2.01 13.28
CA SER A 480 28.27 -2.01 13.78
C SER A 480 27.86 -3.38 14.32
N ARG A 481 28.30 -4.47 13.66
CA ARG A 481 28.07 -5.85 14.12
C ARG A 481 28.74 -6.12 15.47
N LYS A 482 30.00 -5.72 15.65
CA LYS A 482 30.73 -5.84 16.93
C LYS A 482 30.06 -5.03 18.05
N TYR A 483 29.53 -3.85 17.73
CA TYR A 483 28.79 -3.04 18.69
C TYR A 483 27.48 -3.71 19.14
N MET A 484 26.72 -4.29 18.20
CA MET A 484 25.51 -5.07 18.49
C MET A 484 25.79 -6.30 19.36
N GLU A 485 26.87 -7.04 19.08
CA GLU A 485 27.29 -8.18 19.91
C GLU A 485 27.63 -7.76 21.34
N SER A 486 28.31 -6.61 21.51
CA SER A 486 28.60 -6.02 22.83
C SER A 486 27.34 -5.61 23.58
N LEU A 487 26.34 -5.05 22.89
CA LEU A 487 25.04 -4.70 23.48
C LEU A 487 24.27 -5.94 23.93
N ASN A 488 24.21 -6.98 23.11
CA ASN A 488 23.57 -8.24 23.50
C ASN A 488 24.24 -8.87 24.73
N ALA A 489 25.58 -8.84 24.80
CA ALA A 489 26.29 -9.30 25.99
C ALA A 489 25.92 -8.50 27.25
N LYS A 490 25.73 -7.18 27.14
CA LYS A 490 25.27 -6.34 28.26
C LYS A 490 23.83 -6.64 28.66
N VAL A 491 22.94 -6.89 27.70
CA VAL A 491 21.54 -7.27 27.97
C VAL A 491 21.49 -8.60 28.73
N GLU A 492 22.29 -9.58 28.33
CA GLU A 492 22.37 -10.86 29.05
C GLU A 492 23.01 -10.72 30.45
N ASP A 493 24.02 -9.86 30.65
CA ASP A 493 24.52 -9.55 32.00
C ASP A 493 23.42 -8.94 32.88
N ILE A 494 22.65 -7.98 32.36
CA ILE A 494 21.51 -7.38 33.08
C ILE A 494 20.47 -8.44 33.41
N ARG A 495 20.14 -9.31 32.46
CA ARG A 495 19.19 -10.43 32.66
C ARG A 495 19.66 -11.38 33.76
N MET A 496 20.94 -11.76 33.76
CA MET A 496 21.52 -12.61 34.81
C MET A 496 21.48 -11.93 36.18
N ARG A 497 21.79 -10.63 36.25
CA ARG A 497 21.68 -9.85 37.50
C ARG A 497 20.25 -9.77 38.01
N LEU A 498 19.27 -9.55 37.13
CA LEU A 498 17.84 -9.59 37.46
C LEU A 498 17.40 -10.95 37.98
N ASN A 499 17.84 -12.05 37.35
CA ASN A 499 17.57 -13.40 37.84
C ASN A 499 18.19 -13.67 39.21
N LEU A 500 19.36 -13.09 39.52
CA LEU A 500 19.99 -13.18 40.83
C LEU A 500 19.25 -12.38 41.91
N VAL A 501 18.72 -11.21 41.56
CA VAL A 501 17.96 -10.34 42.48
C VAL A 501 16.54 -10.87 42.70
N CYS A 502 15.90 -11.41 41.66
CA CYS A 502 14.54 -11.96 41.74
C CYS A 502 14.53 -13.44 42.18
N GLY A 503 15.66 -14.15 42.09
CA GLY A 503 15.79 -15.57 42.43
C GLY A 503 15.85 -15.91 43.93
N THR A 504 15.89 -14.92 44.82
CA THR A 504 15.90 -15.12 46.29
C THR A 504 14.54 -14.99 46.96
N SER A 505 13.43 -14.81 46.22
CA SER A 505 12.07 -14.94 46.77
C SER A 505 11.50 -16.35 46.55
N ARG A 506 12.14 -17.36 47.14
CA ARG A 506 11.43 -18.58 47.58
C ARG A 506 10.88 -18.32 48.98
N MET A 507 9.74 -17.63 49.07
CA MET A 507 8.71 -17.79 50.12
C MET A 507 7.47 -16.98 49.70
N LEU A 508 6.70 -17.52 48.74
CA LEU A 508 5.27 -17.28 48.69
C LEU A 508 4.56 -18.64 48.71
N PRO A 509 3.51 -18.82 49.53
CA PRO A 509 2.84 -20.10 49.67
C PRO A 509 2.07 -20.47 48.40
N PRO A 510 1.84 -21.78 48.15
CA PRO A 510 1.11 -22.24 46.99
C PRO A 510 -0.35 -21.78 47.12
N LEU A 511 -0.78 -20.88 46.23
CA LEU A 511 -2.20 -20.64 46.02
C LEU A 511 -2.79 -21.89 45.38
N LEU A 512 -3.64 -22.53 46.18
CA LEU A 512 -4.51 -23.66 45.87
C LEU A 512 -5.10 -23.57 44.46
N ALA A 513 -4.83 -24.61 43.67
CA ALA A 513 -5.67 -25.00 42.57
C ALA A 513 -7.02 -25.47 43.14
N SER A 514 -8.07 -24.66 43.03
CA SER A 514 -9.44 -25.17 43.15
C SER A 514 -9.88 -25.67 41.77
N GLN A 515 -9.88 -26.98 41.59
CA GLN A 515 -10.81 -27.61 40.66
C GLN A 515 -12.22 -27.23 41.09
N VAL A 516 -12.95 -26.52 40.22
CA VAL A 516 -14.40 -26.39 40.34
C VAL A 516 -14.99 -27.34 39.31
N ASP A 517 -15.59 -28.41 39.83
CA ASP A 517 -16.46 -29.33 39.11
C ASP A 517 -17.65 -28.56 38.51
N LEU A 518 -17.69 -28.51 37.18
CA LEU A 518 -18.85 -28.07 36.40
C LEU A 518 -19.70 -29.29 36.06
N SER A 519 -20.38 -29.83 37.05
CA SER A 519 -21.43 -30.84 36.85
C SER A 519 -22.45 -30.82 37.98
N GLU A 520 -23.24 -29.75 38.10
CA GLU A 520 -24.59 -29.73 38.68
C GLU A 520 -25.11 -28.29 38.79
N ALA A 521 -25.75 -27.80 37.72
CA ALA A 521 -26.68 -26.67 37.80
C ALA A 521 -27.63 -26.71 36.59
N GLY A 522 -28.26 -27.86 36.38
CA GLY A 522 -29.53 -27.93 35.67
C GLY A 522 -30.65 -27.96 36.71
N VAL A 523 -31.76 -27.28 36.40
CA VAL A 523 -33.02 -27.26 37.17
C VAL A 523 -33.09 -26.18 38.25
N ALA A 524 -33.66 -25.02 37.88
CA ALA A 524 -34.85 -24.41 38.49
C ALA A 524 -34.83 -22.90 38.25
N LEU A 525 -35.82 -22.39 37.50
CA LEU A 525 -36.56 -21.15 37.79
C LEU A 525 -37.58 -20.90 36.66
N SER A 526 -38.69 -21.63 36.75
CA SER A 526 -39.99 -21.18 36.25
C SER A 526 -40.70 -20.42 37.38
N HIS A 527 -41.52 -19.44 37.00
CA HIS A 527 -42.42 -18.62 37.82
C HIS A 527 -41.80 -17.42 38.56
N ASN A 528 -42.04 -16.22 38.03
CA ASN A 528 -42.95 -15.30 38.72
C ASN A 528 -43.55 -14.25 37.77
N SER A 529 -44.87 -14.35 37.65
CA SER A 529 -45.82 -13.34 37.19
C SER A 529 -46.20 -12.43 38.35
N LEU A 530 -46.16 -11.11 38.18
CA LEU A 530 -46.95 -10.08 38.89
C LEU A 530 -46.64 -8.73 38.20
N GLN A 531 -47.55 -8.16 37.40
CA GLN A 531 -48.56 -7.16 37.84
C GLN A 531 -47.99 -6.04 38.71
N THR A 532 -47.70 -4.89 38.09
CA THR A 532 -48.38 -3.59 38.27
C THR A 532 -48.07 -2.69 37.10
#